data_AF-A0A447PEY8-F1
#
_entry.id   AF-A0A447PEY8-F1
#
_cell.length_a   1.000
_cell.length_b   1.000
_cell.length_c   1.000
_cell.angle_alpha   90.00
_cell.angle_beta   90.00
_cell.angle_gamma   90.00
#
_symmetry.space_group_name_H-M   'P 1'
#
loop_
_entity.id
_entity.type
_entity.pdbx_description
1 polymer ?
#
loop_
_entity_poly.entity_id
_entity_poly.type
_entity_poly.pdbx_seq_one_letter_code
_entity_poly.pdbx_strand_id
1 'polypeptide(L)'
;MSLRQKTISGAKWSAIATIVIIGLGLIQMTVLARIIDNHQFGLLTVSLVIIALADTISDFGIANSIIQRKTIGHLELTTLYWLNVGLGIVVFAVVFWLSDAIAHVLHNPDLAPLIKTLSLAFIVIPHGQQFRALMQKELEFNKIGMIETTSVLAGFTFTVISAHYWPLALTAILGYLVNSAVRTLLFGYFGRKIYRPGLHFSLASVSTNLRFWRVADGGQYRQLHQHEFIDAGTGENSRRKRRRGI
;
A
#
# COMPACT_ATOMS: atom_id res chain seq x y z
N MET A 1 10.36 20.57 22.37
CA MET A 1 10.25 19.09 22.47
C MET A 1 11.50 18.46 21.88
N SER A 2 12.13 17.51 22.59
CA SER A 2 13.27 16.77 22.03
C SER A 2 12.80 15.83 20.90
N LEU A 3 13.71 15.47 19.98
CA LEU A 3 13.44 14.53 18.89
C LEU A 3 12.87 13.19 19.39
N ARG A 4 13.35 12.73 20.55
CA ARG A 4 12.84 11.53 21.24
C ARG A 4 11.36 11.68 21.62
N GLN A 5 10.98 12.84 22.16
CA GLN A 5 9.60 13.10 22.59
C GLN A 5 8.62 13.26 21.41
N LYS A 6 9.06 13.86 20.29
CA LYS A 6 8.29 13.92 19.03
C LYS A 6 8.10 12.53 18.41
N THR A 7 9.14 11.70 18.45
CA THR A 7 9.08 10.33 17.89
C THR A 7 8.13 9.44 18.71
N ILE A 8 8.22 9.50 20.04
CA ILE A 8 7.35 8.71 20.93
C ILE A 8 5.88 9.14 20.80
N SER A 9 5.60 10.46 20.75
CA SER A 9 4.22 10.93 20.58
C SER A 9 3.66 10.58 19.21
N GLY A 10 4.48 10.70 18.15
CA GLY A 10 4.15 10.27 16.79
C GLY A 10 3.85 8.78 16.67
N ALA A 11 4.67 7.94 17.29
CA ALA A 11 4.48 6.50 17.31
C ALA A 11 3.21 6.11 18.05
N LYS A 12 2.94 6.72 19.22
CA LYS A 12 1.70 6.50 19.98
C LYS A 12 0.46 6.85 19.14
N TRP A 13 0.47 7.98 18.45
CA TRP A 13 -0.66 8.38 17.61
C TRP A 13 -0.85 7.44 16.42
N SER A 14 0.24 7.01 15.78
CA SER A 14 0.16 6.04 14.68
C SER A 14 -0.41 4.70 15.13
N ALA A 15 -0.03 4.22 16.32
CA ALA A 15 -0.58 3.01 16.90
C ALA A 15 -2.09 3.15 17.15
N ILE A 16 -2.53 4.26 17.73
CA ILE A 16 -3.96 4.55 17.96
C ILE A 16 -4.71 4.60 16.62
N ALA A 17 -4.19 5.33 15.64
CA ALA A 17 -4.78 5.41 14.30
C ALA A 17 -4.90 4.02 13.66
N THR A 18 -3.87 3.19 13.77
CA THR A 18 -3.87 1.82 13.25
C THR A 18 -4.97 0.98 13.89
N ILE A 19 -5.12 1.05 15.23
CA ILE A 19 -6.18 0.33 15.95
C ILE A 19 -7.57 0.80 15.49
N VAL A 20 -7.77 2.11 15.34
CA VAL A 20 -9.04 2.68 14.85
C VAL A 20 -9.34 2.22 13.43
N ILE A 21 -8.35 2.24 12.52
CA ILE A 21 -8.50 1.82 11.13
C ILE A 21 -8.86 0.33 11.05
N ILE A 22 -8.15 -0.52 11.79
CA ILE A 22 -8.44 -1.97 11.85
C ILE A 22 -9.83 -2.20 12.42
N GLY A 23 -10.18 -1.52 13.52
CA GLY A 23 -11.49 -1.62 14.15
C GLY A 23 -12.62 -1.22 13.20
N LEU A 24 -12.48 -0.11 12.48
CA LEU A 24 -13.43 0.33 11.46
C LEU A 24 -13.54 -0.68 10.33
N GLY A 25 -12.43 -1.26 9.86
CA GLY A 25 -12.44 -2.30 8.84
C GLY A 25 -13.22 -3.55 9.28
N LEU A 26 -13.01 -4.02 10.51
CA LEU A 26 -13.75 -5.16 11.08
C LEU A 26 -15.25 -4.87 11.23
N ILE A 27 -15.60 -3.67 11.70
CA ILE A 27 -16.99 -3.23 11.79
C ILE A 27 -17.61 -3.19 10.40
N GLN A 28 -16.92 -2.60 9.41
CA GLN A 28 -17.40 -2.51 8.03
C GLN A 28 -17.69 -3.89 7.45
N MET A 29 -16.76 -4.83 7.60
CA MET A 29 -16.93 -6.20 7.08
C MET A 29 -18.09 -6.92 7.77
N THR A 30 -18.23 -6.76 9.08
CA THR A 30 -19.35 -7.35 9.84
C THR A 30 -20.70 -6.77 9.40
N VAL A 31 -20.77 -5.46 9.18
CA VAL A 31 -21.99 -4.78 8.71
C VAL A 31 -22.33 -5.23 7.28
N LEU A 32 -21.35 -5.24 6.37
CA LEU A 32 -21.57 -5.64 4.98
C LEU A 32 -21.99 -7.11 4.88
N ALA A 33 -21.39 -8.01 5.67
CA ALA A 33 -21.78 -9.42 5.71
C ALA A 33 -23.23 -9.65 6.18
N ARG A 34 -23.85 -8.67 6.86
CA ARG A 34 -25.26 -8.73 7.28
C ARG A 34 -26.22 -8.08 6.31
N ILE A 35 -25.78 -7.04 5.59
CA ILE A 35 -26.63 -6.25 4.68
C ILE A 35 -26.62 -6.84 3.27
N ILE A 36 -25.46 -7.29 2.81
CA ILE A 36 -25.23 -7.79 1.46
C ILE A 36 -25.49 -9.29 1.41
N ASP A 37 -26.08 -9.78 0.31
CA ASP A 37 -26.28 -11.21 0.11
C ASP A 37 -24.96 -11.98 -0.09
N ASN A 38 -25.00 -13.30 0.12
CA ASN A 38 -23.81 -14.15 0.07
C ASN A 38 -23.10 -14.10 -1.30
N HIS A 39 -23.84 -13.94 -2.40
CA HIS A 39 -23.24 -13.90 -3.74
C HIS A 39 -22.44 -12.60 -3.92
N GLN A 40 -23.05 -11.46 -3.61
CA GLN A 40 -22.37 -10.16 -3.64
C GLN A 40 -21.19 -10.08 -2.66
N PHE A 41 -21.31 -10.66 -1.46
CA PHE A 41 -20.20 -10.71 -0.52
C PHE A 41 -19.03 -11.57 -1.03
N GLY A 42 -19.32 -12.67 -1.73
CA GLY A 42 -18.33 -13.48 -2.43
C GLY A 42 -17.60 -12.70 -3.52
N LEU A 43 -18.36 -11.97 -4.36
CA LEU A 43 -17.80 -11.08 -5.39
C LEU A 43 -16.85 -10.03 -4.80
N LEU A 44 -17.26 -9.39 -3.70
CA LEU A 44 -16.43 -8.42 -2.99
C LEU A 44 -15.12 -9.06 -2.52
N THR A 45 -15.20 -10.22 -1.86
CA THR A 45 -14.05 -10.92 -1.30
C THR A 45 -13.02 -11.27 -2.38
N VAL A 46 -13.47 -11.86 -3.49
CA VAL A 46 -12.59 -12.21 -4.62
C VAL A 46 -11.96 -10.96 -5.23
N SER A 47 -12.75 -9.89 -5.40
CA SER A 47 -12.25 -8.61 -5.93
C SER A 47 -11.16 -8.01 -5.05
N LEU A 48 -11.31 -8.07 -3.71
CA LEU A 48 -10.30 -7.59 -2.76
C LEU A 48 -9.00 -8.39 -2.83
N VAL A 49 -9.07 -9.71 -3.00
CA VAL A 49 -7.87 -10.57 -3.15
C VAL A 49 -7.11 -10.21 -4.43
N ILE A 50 -7.81 -10.05 -5.55
CA ILE A 50 -7.20 -9.66 -6.83
C ILE A 50 -6.46 -8.33 -6.71
N ILE A 51 -7.08 -7.34 -6.06
CA ILE A 51 -6.46 -6.03 -5.88
C ILE A 51 -5.30 -6.09 -4.90
N ALA A 52 -5.37 -6.86 -3.81
CA ALA A 52 -4.24 -7.01 -2.90
C ALA A 52 -3.00 -7.58 -3.62
N LEU A 53 -3.19 -8.53 -4.54
CA LEU A 53 -2.12 -9.05 -5.38
C LEU A 53 -1.55 -7.98 -6.32
N ALA A 54 -2.42 -7.22 -7.00
CA ALA A 54 -2.00 -6.14 -7.89
C ALA A 54 -1.30 -4.99 -7.13
N ASP A 55 -1.75 -4.66 -5.92
CA ASP A 55 -1.14 -3.65 -5.04
C ASP A 55 0.26 -4.09 -4.61
N THR A 56 0.44 -5.36 -4.26
CA THR A 56 1.76 -5.93 -3.94
C THR A 56 2.73 -5.80 -5.12
N ILE A 57 2.24 -5.94 -6.35
CA ILE A 57 3.04 -5.75 -7.57
C ILE A 57 3.34 -4.25 -7.82
N SER A 58 2.38 -3.37 -7.54
CA SER A 58 2.52 -1.91 -7.76
C SER A 58 3.42 -1.24 -6.72
N ASP A 59 3.46 -1.73 -5.49
CA ASP A 59 4.25 -1.16 -4.38
C ASP A 59 5.75 -1.49 -4.46
N PHE A 60 6.20 -2.17 -5.52
CA PHE A 60 7.58 -2.58 -5.71
C PHE A 60 8.54 -1.36 -5.82
N GLY A 61 9.13 -1.01 -4.66
CA GLY A 61 10.47 -0.44 -4.50
C GLY A 61 10.65 1.08 -4.65
N ILE A 62 9.62 1.84 -5.04
CA ILE A 62 9.75 3.30 -5.17
C ILE A 62 9.68 4.00 -3.80
N ALA A 63 8.71 3.66 -2.94
CA ALA A 63 8.55 4.29 -1.62
C ALA A 63 9.75 4.05 -0.68
N ASN A 64 10.30 2.83 -0.68
CA ASN A 64 11.49 2.49 0.11
C ASN A 64 12.74 3.25 -0.34
N SER A 65 12.88 3.54 -1.63
CA SER A 65 14.02 4.30 -2.17
C SER A 65 14.07 5.74 -1.65
N ILE A 66 12.91 6.36 -1.43
CA ILE A 66 12.78 7.74 -0.91
C ILE A 66 13.12 7.78 0.59
N ILE A 67 12.65 6.80 1.36
CA ILE A 67 12.83 6.79 2.82
C ILE A 67 14.30 6.53 3.20
N GLN A 68 15.01 5.68 2.45
CA GLN A 68 16.38 5.27 2.79
C GLN A 68 17.46 6.30 2.42
N ARG A 69 17.20 7.20 1.46
CA ARG A 69 18.20 8.18 1.01
C ARG A 69 18.25 9.40 1.93
N LYS A 70 19.44 9.74 2.43
CA LYS A 70 19.67 10.91 3.31
C LYS A 70 19.35 12.24 2.59
N THR A 71 19.92 12.46 1.41
CA THR A 71 19.64 13.63 0.56
C THR A 71 19.06 13.18 -0.78
N ILE A 72 17.98 13.81 -1.22
CA ILE A 72 17.37 13.56 -2.54
C ILE A 72 17.22 14.91 -3.21
N GLY A 73 17.77 15.05 -4.42
CA GLY A 73 17.62 16.28 -5.19
C GLY A 73 16.17 16.47 -5.66
N HIS A 74 15.76 17.72 -5.87
CA HIS A 74 14.40 18.04 -6.35
C HIS A 74 14.07 17.32 -7.67
N LEU A 75 15.04 17.21 -8.57
CA LEU A 75 14.90 16.52 -9.86
C LEU A 75 14.66 15.01 -9.70
N GLU A 76 15.32 14.38 -8.72
CA GLU A 76 15.16 12.95 -8.44
C GLU A 76 13.79 12.68 -7.81
N LEU A 77 13.33 13.53 -6.89
CA LEU A 77 11.96 13.45 -6.34
C LEU A 77 10.89 13.60 -7.43
N THR A 78 11.08 14.51 -8.39
CA THR A 78 10.15 14.69 -9.51
C THR A 78 10.15 13.46 -10.42
N THR A 79 11.32 12.90 -10.68
CA THR A 79 11.46 11.72 -11.54
C THR A 79 10.82 10.49 -10.90
N LEU A 80 11.04 10.27 -9.59
CA LEU A 80 10.43 9.18 -8.84
C LEU A 80 8.90 9.34 -8.76
N TYR A 81 8.40 10.58 -8.65
CA TYR A 81 6.96 10.87 -8.67
C TYR A 81 6.31 10.39 -9.97
N TRP A 82 6.83 10.87 -11.11
CA TRP A 82 6.28 10.52 -12.42
C TRP A 82 6.48 9.05 -12.76
N LEU A 83 7.55 8.42 -12.28
CA LEU A 83 7.73 6.97 -12.40
C LEU A 83 6.63 6.21 -11.63
N ASN A 84 6.32 6.64 -10.40
CA ASN A 84 5.28 6.01 -9.59
C ASN A 84 3.89 6.16 -10.22
N VAL A 85 3.57 7.37 -10.68
CA VAL A 85 2.31 7.65 -11.40
C VAL A 85 2.24 6.85 -12.69
N GLY A 86 3.33 6.79 -13.47
CA GLY A 86 3.40 6.00 -14.70
C GLY A 86 3.20 4.51 -14.45
N LEU A 87 3.84 3.95 -13.42
CA LEU A 87 3.65 2.55 -13.02
C LEU A 87 2.19 2.28 -12.63
N GLY A 88 1.58 3.16 -11.83
CA GLY A 88 0.17 3.05 -11.47
C GLY A 88 -0.78 3.05 -12.67
N ILE A 89 -0.51 3.89 -13.68
CA ILE A 89 -1.28 3.90 -14.94
C ILE A 89 -1.10 2.59 -15.72
N VAL A 90 0.11 2.03 -15.75
CA VAL A 90 0.37 0.73 -16.41
C VAL A 90 -0.37 -0.39 -15.69
N VAL A 91 -0.29 -0.44 -14.36
CA VAL A 91 -1.01 -1.44 -13.54
C VAL A 91 -2.52 -1.28 -13.72
N PHE A 92 -3.05 -0.06 -13.70
CA PHE A 92 -4.44 0.24 -14.00
C PHE A 92 -4.85 -0.37 -15.36
N ALA A 93 -4.12 -0.06 -16.42
CA ALA A 93 -4.44 -0.56 -17.76
C ALA A 93 -4.43 -2.09 -17.79
N VAL A 94 -3.38 -2.72 -17.27
CA VAL A 94 -3.25 -4.18 -17.22
C VAL A 94 -4.43 -4.82 -16.48
N VAL A 95 -4.75 -4.35 -15.28
CA VAL A 95 -5.87 -4.88 -14.48
C VAL A 95 -7.21 -4.62 -15.16
N PHE A 96 -7.39 -3.44 -15.77
CA PHE A 96 -8.63 -3.09 -16.48
C PHE A 96 -8.86 -4.00 -17.68
N TRP A 97 -7.86 -4.26 -18.52
CA TRP A 97 -7.98 -5.15 -19.67
C TRP A 97 -8.08 -6.63 -19.28
N LEU A 98 -7.40 -7.06 -18.21
CA LEU A 98 -7.48 -8.43 -17.70
C LEU A 98 -8.77 -8.73 -16.96
N SER A 99 -9.52 -7.72 -16.51
CA SER A 99 -10.73 -7.91 -15.70
C SER A 99 -11.77 -8.83 -16.34
N ASP A 100 -12.01 -8.71 -17.65
CA ASP A 100 -12.96 -9.55 -18.38
C ASP A 100 -12.45 -11.00 -18.49
N ALA A 101 -11.15 -11.19 -18.70
CA ALA A 101 -10.53 -12.51 -18.71
C ALA A 101 -10.58 -13.18 -17.32
N ILE A 102 -10.33 -12.41 -16.26
CA ILE A 102 -10.41 -12.88 -14.87
C ILE A 102 -11.85 -13.32 -14.55
N ALA A 103 -12.84 -12.51 -14.92
CA ALA A 103 -14.26 -12.82 -14.73
C ALA A 103 -14.67 -14.11 -15.48
N HIS A 104 -14.14 -14.31 -16.69
CA HIS A 104 -14.37 -15.52 -17.47
C HIS A 104 -13.73 -16.77 -16.82
N VAL A 105 -12.47 -16.68 -16.39
CA VAL A 105 -11.76 -17.79 -15.71
C VAL A 105 -12.46 -18.20 -14.42
N LEU A 106 -12.99 -17.23 -13.67
CA LEU A 106 -13.72 -17.45 -12.43
C LEU A 106 -15.20 -17.79 -12.65
N HIS A 107 -15.65 -17.91 -13.90
CA HIS A 107 -17.03 -18.23 -14.28
C HIS A 107 -18.07 -17.28 -13.63
N ASN A 108 -17.71 -16.01 -13.44
CA ASN A 108 -18.60 -15.02 -12.84
C ASN A 108 -18.47 -13.65 -13.54
N PRO A 109 -19.40 -13.27 -14.43
CA PRO A 109 -19.32 -12.04 -15.20
C PRO A 109 -19.47 -10.78 -14.33
N ASP A 110 -20.11 -10.88 -13.16
CA ASP A 110 -20.32 -9.75 -12.26
C ASP A 110 -19.02 -9.24 -11.62
N LEU A 111 -17.93 -10.02 -11.69
CA LEU A 111 -16.60 -9.60 -11.21
C LEU A 111 -15.96 -8.52 -12.08
N ALA A 112 -16.18 -8.56 -13.40
CA ALA A 112 -15.54 -7.64 -14.34
C ALA A 112 -15.78 -6.16 -13.98
N PRO A 113 -17.02 -5.69 -13.76
CA PRO A 113 -17.26 -4.28 -13.40
C PRO A 113 -16.64 -3.91 -12.05
N LEU A 114 -16.55 -4.84 -11.10
CA LEU A 114 -15.95 -4.60 -9.78
C LEU A 114 -14.44 -4.40 -9.89
N ILE A 115 -13.76 -5.28 -10.62
CA ILE A 115 -12.31 -5.20 -10.87
C ILE A 115 -11.97 -3.96 -11.70
N LYS A 116 -12.75 -3.65 -12.75
CA LYS A 116 -12.60 -2.42 -13.55
C LYS A 116 -12.70 -1.18 -12.67
N THR A 117 -13.70 -1.12 -11.80
CA THR A 117 -13.90 0.03 -10.90
C THR A 117 -12.75 0.14 -9.89
N LEU A 118 -12.35 -0.97 -9.26
CA LEU A 118 -11.22 -0.99 -8.33
C LEU A 118 -9.91 -0.57 -8.97
N SER A 119 -9.68 -0.92 -10.24
CA SER A 119 -8.43 -0.58 -10.94
C SER A 119 -8.16 0.93 -10.96
N LEU A 120 -9.19 1.78 -10.93
CA LEU A 120 -9.06 3.24 -10.86
C LEU A 120 -8.26 3.71 -9.64
N ALA A 121 -8.20 2.91 -8.58
CA ALA A 121 -7.40 3.19 -7.41
C ALA A 121 -5.90 3.28 -7.75
N PHE A 122 -5.40 2.49 -8.70
CA PHE A 122 -4.00 2.53 -9.14
C PHE A 122 -3.62 3.82 -9.85
N ILE A 123 -4.59 4.58 -10.36
CA ILE A 123 -4.34 5.93 -10.87
C ILE A 123 -4.23 6.92 -9.70
N VAL A 124 -5.12 6.82 -8.72
CA VAL A 124 -5.27 7.82 -7.66
C VAL A 124 -4.20 7.68 -6.57
N ILE A 125 -3.96 6.46 -6.09
CA ILE A 125 -3.10 6.18 -4.93
C ILE A 125 -1.66 6.67 -5.09
N PRO A 126 -0.97 6.46 -6.24
CA PRO A 126 0.43 6.87 -6.42
C PRO A 126 0.68 8.36 -6.21
N HIS A 127 -0.30 9.20 -6.52
CA HIS A 127 -0.19 10.65 -6.31
C HIS A 127 -0.05 11.02 -4.82
N GLY A 128 -0.68 10.26 -3.92
CA GLY A 128 -0.65 10.48 -2.48
C GLY A 128 0.53 9.78 -1.78
N GLN A 129 0.99 8.66 -2.34
CA GLN A 129 2.04 7.82 -1.73
C GLN A 129 3.36 8.57 -1.51
N GLN A 130 3.81 9.38 -2.48
CA GLN A 130 5.05 10.13 -2.32
C GLN A 130 4.99 11.12 -1.17
N PHE A 131 3.89 11.87 -1.03
CA PHE A 131 3.72 12.81 0.07
C PHE A 131 3.70 12.11 1.43
N ARG A 132 3.05 10.94 1.51
CA ARG A 132 3.08 10.09 2.70
C ARG A 132 4.51 9.67 3.05
N ALA A 133 5.30 9.23 2.07
CA ALA A 133 6.69 8.84 2.28
C ALA A 133 7.57 10.02 2.76
N LEU A 134 7.35 11.23 2.23
CA LEU A 134 8.04 12.44 2.69
C LEU A 134 7.64 12.82 4.12
N MET A 135 6.35 12.81 4.45
CA MET A 135 5.89 13.04 5.83
C MET A 135 6.46 12.02 6.81
N GLN A 136 6.59 10.76 6.40
CA GLN A 136 7.20 9.71 7.21
C GLN A 136 8.68 10.00 7.45
N LYS A 137 9.40 10.46 6.42
CA LYS A 137 10.80 10.88 6.53
C LYS A 137 10.98 12.07 7.47
N GLU A 138 10.01 12.99 7.51
CA GLU A 138 9.99 14.14 8.44
C GLU A 138 9.45 13.81 9.84
N LEU A 139 9.13 12.54 10.11
CA LEU A 139 8.56 12.06 11.37
C LEU A 139 7.21 12.72 11.71
N GLU A 140 6.44 13.14 10.70
CA GLU A 140 5.10 13.75 10.85
C GLU A 140 3.99 12.70 11.05
N PHE A 141 4.29 11.65 11.81
CA PHE A 141 3.41 10.50 12.09
C PHE A 141 2.02 10.88 12.62
N ASN A 142 1.93 11.97 13.39
CA ASN A 142 0.65 12.49 13.87
C ASN A 142 -0.29 12.88 12.72
N LYS A 143 0.26 13.56 11.70
CA LYS A 143 -0.52 13.99 10.53
C LYS A 143 -0.88 12.81 9.64
N ILE A 144 0.04 11.85 9.46
CA ILE A 144 -0.23 10.61 8.72
C ILE A 144 -1.42 9.89 9.34
N GLY A 145 -1.37 9.63 10.65
CA GLY A 145 -2.46 8.95 11.35
C GLY A 145 -3.79 9.70 11.27
N MET A 146 -3.79 11.03 11.37
CA MET A 146 -5.00 11.85 11.19
C MET A 146 -5.57 11.71 9.77
N ILE A 147 -4.74 11.86 8.73
CA ILE A 147 -5.16 11.75 7.33
C ILE A 147 -5.72 10.36 7.03
N GLU A 148 -5.02 9.30 7.44
CA GLU A 148 -5.47 7.92 7.24
C GLU A 148 -6.80 7.65 7.96
N THR A 149 -6.93 8.08 9.22
CA THR A 149 -8.16 7.88 9.99
C THR A 149 -9.34 8.63 9.37
N THR A 150 -9.18 9.89 8.99
CA THR A 150 -10.25 10.69 8.35
C THR A 150 -10.66 10.09 7.01
N SER A 151 -9.71 9.59 6.23
CA SER A 151 -10.00 9.00 4.92
C SER A 151 -10.74 7.67 5.03
N VAL A 152 -10.33 6.83 5.98
CA VAL A 152 -11.02 5.57 6.30
C VAL A 152 -12.43 5.84 6.82
N LEU A 153 -12.61 6.82 7.70
CA LEU A 153 -13.94 7.24 8.16
C LEU A 153 -14.83 7.70 7.01
N ALA A 154 -14.32 8.51 6.08
CA ALA A 154 -15.08 8.97 4.92
C ALA A 154 -15.51 7.79 4.03
N GLY A 155 -14.61 6.85 3.72
CA GLY A 155 -14.92 5.66 2.95
C GLY A 155 -15.88 4.71 3.67
N PHE A 156 -15.71 4.52 4.97
CA PHE A 156 -16.59 3.73 5.83
C PHE A 156 -18.02 4.29 5.83
N THR A 157 -18.17 5.59 6.11
CA THR A 157 -19.46 6.27 6.13
C THR A 157 -20.14 6.18 4.77
N PHE A 158 -19.41 6.44 3.69
CA PHE A 158 -19.95 6.29 2.33
C PHE A 158 -20.42 4.85 2.07
N THR A 159 -19.62 3.86 2.44
CA THR A 159 -19.93 2.43 2.24
C THR A 159 -21.20 2.04 2.98
N VAL A 160 -21.27 2.34 4.29
CA VAL A 160 -22.40 1.92 5.14
C VAL A 160 -23.69 2.60 4.71
N ILE A 161 -23.65 3.90 4.43
CA ILE A 161 -24.83 4.64 3.96
C ILE A 161 -25.29 4.08 2.60
N SER A 162 -24.38 3.94 1.64
CA SER A 162 -24.73 3.47 0.29
C SER A 162 -25.23 2.03 0.29
N ALA A 163 -24.62 1.14 1.08
CA ALA A 163 -25.02 -0.26 1.20
C ALA A 163 -26.42 -0.41 1.78
N HIS A 164 -26.89 0.53 2.61
CA HIS A 164 -28.25 0.50 3.14
C HIS A 164 -29.33 0.76 2.07
N TYR A 165 -29.00 1.56 1.05
CA TYR A 165 -29.90 1.81 -0.08
C TYR A 165 -29.71 0.80 -1.21
N TRP A 166 -28.45 0.41 -1.49
CA TRP A 166 -28.05 -0.46 -2.58
C TRP A 166 -27.10 -1.55 -2.05
N PRO A 167 -27.59 -2.72 -1.62
CA PRO A 167 -26.78 -3.77 -0.98
C PRO A 167 -25.92 -4.55 -2.00
N LEU A 168 -25.06 -3.85 -2.73
CA LEU A 168 -24.20 -4.38 -3.78
C LEU A 168 -22.73 -4.31 -3.36
N ALA A 169 -21.92 -5.27 -3.83
CA ALA A 169 -20.47 -5.28 -3.66
C ALA A 169 -19.81 -3.98 -4.14
N LEU A 170 -20.39 -3.37 -5.17
CA LEU A 170 -19.93 -2.11 -5.74
C LEU A 170 -19.90 -0.97 -4.73
N THR A 171 -20.79 -0.95 -3.73
CA THR A 171 -20.81 0.13 -2.72
C THR A 171 -19.56 0.14 -1.85
N ALA A 172 -19.05 -1.04 -1.46
CA ALA A 172 -17.81 -1.17 -0.71
C ALA A 172 -16.59 -0.76 -1.55
N ILE A 173 -16.61 -1.08 -2.84
CA ILE A 173 -15.57 -0.69 -3.80
C ILE A 173 -15.54 0.82 -4.00
N LEU A 174 -16.71 1.44 -4.18
CA LEU A 174 -16.82 2.89 -4.28
C LEU A 174 -16.36 3.57 -2.98
N GLY A 175 -16.70 3.03 -1.81
CA GLY A 175 -16.19 3.53 -0.53
C GLY A 175 -14.67 3.42 -0.39
N TYR A 176 -14.06 2.35 -0.92
CA TYR A 176 -12.61 2.24 -1.02
C TYR A 176 -11.99 3.31 -1.94
N LEU A 177 -12.64 3.64 -3.07
CA LEU A 177 -12.20 4.73 -3.93
C LEU A 177 -12.38 6.10 -3.27
N VAL A 178 -13.46 6.32 -2.52
CA VAL A 178 -13.66 7.54 -1.72
C VAL A 178 -12.55 7.69 -0.68
N ASN A 179 -12.23 6.63 0.06
CA ASN A 179 -11.09 6.62 0.99
C ASN A 179 -9.80 6.98 0.25
N SER A 180 -9.49 6.30 -0.86
CA SER A 180 -8.27 6.53 -1.64
C SER A 180 -8.16 7.95 -2.18
N ALA A 181 -9.28 8.53 -2.65
CA ALA A 181 -9.35 9.90 -3.14
C ALA A 181 -9.15 10.91 -2.01
N VAL A 182 -9.90 10.80 -0.91
CA VAL A 182 -9.76 11.69 0.26
C VAL A 182 -8.34 11.63 0.82
N ARG A 183 -7.79 10.42 0.96
CA ARG A 183 -6.42 10.19 1.42
C ARG A 183 -5.40 10.89 0.53
N THR A 184 -5.53 10.73 -0.78
CA THR A 184 -4.64 11.35 -1.78
C THR A 184 -4.74 12.86 -1.77
N LEU A 185 -5.97 13.41 -1.68
CA LEU A 185 -6.21 14.85 -1.63
C LEU A 185 -5.63 15.47 -0.35
N LEU A 186 -5.84 14.85 0.80
CA LEU A 186 -5.30 15.32 2.08
C LEU A 186 -3.77 15.23 2.12
N PHE A 187 -3.19 14.12 1.66
CA PHE A 187 -1.73 14.01 1.55
C PHE A 187 -1.16 15.03 0.57
N GLY A 188 -1.80 15.27 -0.57
CA GLY A 188 -1.39 16.32 -1.51
C GLY A 188 -1.51 17.72 -0.90
N TYR A 189 -2.59 18.01 -0.20
CA TYR A 189 -2.82 19.32 0.43
C TYR A 189 -1.78 19.62 1.52
N PHE A 190 -1.57 18.71 2.46
CA PHE A 190 -0.59 18.90 3.53
C PHE A 190 0.86 18.73 3.03
N GLY A 191 1.08 17.83 2.06
CA GLY A 191 2.38 17.51 1.48
C GLY A 191 2.93 18.59 0.55
N ARG A 192 2.06 19.44 -0.03
CA ARG A 192 2.47 20.63 -0.81
C ARG A 192 3.35 21.61 -0.03
N LYS A 193 3.32 21.57 1.31
CA LYS A 193 4.21 22.36 2.17
C LYS A 193 5.64 21.82 2.20
N ILE A 194 5.80 20.51 1.97
CA ILE A 194 7.08 19.81 1.99
C ILE A 194 7.69 19.79 0.59
N TYR A 195 6.88 19.49 -0.42
CA TYR A 195 7.33 19.33 -1.80
C TYR A 195 6.26 19.71 -2.81
N ARG A 196 6.64 20.40 -3.88
CA ARG A 196 5.78 20.68 -5.02
C ARG A 196 6.31 19.95 -6.25
N PRO A 197 5.57 19.01 -6.84
CA PRO A 197 6.02 18.33 -8.04
C PRO A 197 6.18 19.35 -9.18
N GLY A 198 7.40 19.47 -9.70
CA GLY A 198 7.68 20.19 -10.94
C GLY A 198 7.47 19.28 -12.15
N LEU A 199 7.50 19.84 -13.36
CA LEU A 199 7.39 19.06 -14.62
C LEU A 199 8.76 18.65 -15.20
N HIS A 200 9.84 18.80 -14.44
CA HIS A 200 11.20 18.60 -14.94
C HIS A 200 11.65 17.14 -14.72
N PHE A 201 11.95 16.44 -15.81
CA PHE A 201 12.27 15.01 -15.84
C PHE A 201 13.73 14.79 -16.26
N SER A 202 14.43 13.86 -15.60
CA SER A 202 15.77 13.43 -16.02
C SER A 202 15.87 11.91 -16.04
N LEU A 203 15.95 11.34 -17.26
CA LEU A 203 16.14 9.90 -17.50
C LEU A 203 17.48 9.38 -16.94
N ALA A 204 18.49 10.25 -16.80
CA ALA A 204 19.80 9.87 -16.27
C ALA A 204 19.72 9.40 -14.81
N SER A 205 18.84 10.01 -13.98
CA SER A 205 18.61 9.60 -12.59
C SER A 205 17.87 8.27 -12.44
N VAL A 206 17.11 7.84 -13.46
CA VAL A 206 16.39 6.56 -13.45
C VAL A 206 17.40 5.39 -13.54
N SER A 207 18.44 5.51 -14.37
CA SER A 207 19.46 4.47 -14.56
C SER A 207 20.23 4.15 -13.27
N THR A 208 20.55 5.17 -12.47
CA THR A 208 21.22 5.01 -11.16
C THR A 208 20.30 4.36 -10.13
N ASN A 209 18.98 4.63 -10.17
CA ASN A 209 18.00 4.02 -9.26
C ASN A 209 17.69 2.56 -9.62
N LEU A 210 17.62 2.20 -10.90
CA LEU A 210 17.47 0.80 -11.34
C LEU A 210 18.66 -0.08 -10.91
N ARG A 211 19.86 0.51 -10.83
CA ARG A 211 21.06 -0.18 -10.33
C ARG A 211 21.00 -0.44 -8.83
N PHE A 212 20.40 0.45 -8.04
CA PHE A 212 20.10 0.21 -6.62
C PHE A 212 19.02 -0.87 -6.44
N TRP A 213 18.02 -0.89 -7.33
CA TRP A 213 16.95 -1.88 -7.32
C TRP A 213 17.47 -3.31 -7.50
N ARG A 214 18.40 -3.52 -8.44
CA ARG A 214 19.11 -4.81 -8.60
C ARG A 214 19.93 -5.21 -7.36
N VAL A 215 20.41 -4.26 -6.57
CA VAL A 215 21.21 -4.53 -5.36
C VAL A 215 20.31 -4.80 -4.15
N ALA A 216 19.17 -4.12 -4.03
CA ALA A 216 18.19 -4.35 -2.97
C ALA A 216 17.56 -5.75 -3.09
N ASP A 217 17.21 -6.16 -4.31
CA ASP A 217 16.70 -7.51 -4.58
C ASP A 217 17.76 -8.56 -4.23
N GLY A 218 19.03 -8.37 -4.63
CA GLY A 218 20.15 -9.25 -4.29
C GLY A 218 20.52 -9.32 -2.79
N GLY A 219 20.18 -8.29 -2.00
CA GLY A 219 20.41 -8.26 -0.56
C GLY A 219 19.43 -9.16 0.22
N GLN A 220 18.18 -9.25 -0.25
CA GLN A 220 17.14 -10.09 0.33
C GLN A 220 17.49 -11.58 0.17
N TYR A 221 17.99 -11.98 -1.01
CA TYR A 221 18.47 -13.36 -1.28
C TYR A 221 19.68 -13.74 -0.43
N ARG A 222 20.58 -12.79 -0.14
CA ARG A 222 21.79 -13.05 0.63
C ARG A 222 21.51 -13.27 2.13
N GLN A 223 20.47 -12.63 2.68
CA GLN A 223 20.03 -12.87 4.06
C GLN A 223 19.33 -14.22 4.25
N LEU A 224 18.54 -14.67 3.26
CA LEU A 224 17.88 -15.99 3.29
C LEU A 224 18.91 -17.13 3.31
N HIS A 225 19.96 -17.06 2.48
CA HIS A 225 21.03 -18.06 2.52
C HIS A 225 21.90 -17.97 3.77
N GLN A 226 22.10 -16.78 4.35
CA GLN A 226 22.92 -16.65 5.55
C GLN A 226 22.25 -17.25 6.80
N HIS A 227 20.91 -17.29 6.84
CA HIS A 227 20.16 -18.02 7.88
C HIS A 227 20.24 -19.56 7.70
N GLU A 228 20.19 -20.07 6.47
CA GLU A 228 20.39 -21.51 6.19
C GLU A 228 21.77 -22.02 6.65
N PHE A 229 22.83 -21.23 6.50
CA PHE A 229 24.17 -21.63 6.94
C PHE A 229 24.35 -21.59 8.47
N ILE A 230 23.63 -20.71 9.18
CA ILE A 230 23.69 -20.63 10.65
C ILE A 230 22.95 -21.80 11.30
N ASP A 231 21.84 -22.25 10.71
CA ASP A 231 21.08 -23.41 11.20
C ASP A 231 21.78 -24.75 10.86
N ALA A 232 22.50 -24.83 9.73
CA ALA A 232 23.33 -25.99 9.41
C ALA A 232 24.52 -26.15 10.38
N GLY A 233 25.16 -25.06 10.80
CA GLY A 233 26.30 -25.09 11.72
C GLY A 233 25.95 -25.41 13.18
N THR A 234 24.72 -25.11 13.60
CA THR A 234 24.23 -25.39 14.97
C THR A 234 23.74 -26.83 15.16
N GLY A 235 23.27 -27.49 14.09
CA GLY A 235 22.93 -28.92 14.08
C GLY A 235 24.14 -29.84 14.21
N GLU A 236 25.30 -29.44 13.71
CA GLU A 236 26.51 -30.27 13.73
C GLU A 236 27.24 -30.22 15.08
N ASN A 237 27.20 -29.06 15.75
CA ASN A 237 27.85 -28.85 17.05
C ASN A 237 27.08 -29.54 18.21
N SER A 238 25.75 -29.65 18.09
CA SER A 238 24.92 -30.41 19.03
C SER A 238 25.08 -31.93 18.88
N ARG A 239 25.34 -32.44 17.67
CA ARG A 239 25.71 -33.84 17.42
C ARG A 239 27.12 -34.19 17.92
N ARG A 240 28.09 -33.27 17.83
CA ARG A 240 29.44 -33.47 18.39
C ARG A 240 29.47 -33.46 19.92
N LYS A 241 28.66 -32.62 20.59
CA LYS A 241 28.57 -32.63 22.07
C LYS A 241 27.92 -33.90 22.63
N ARG A 242 26.97 -34.53 21.92
CA ARG A 242 26.42 -35.83 22.33
C ARG A 242 27.38 -37.02 22.17
N ARG A 243 28.44 -36.90 21.36
CA ARG A 243 29.47 -37.95 21.17
C ARG A 243 30.66 -37.86 22.13
N ARG A 244 30.80 -36.78 22.91
CA ARG A 244 31.90 -36.58 23.88
C ARG A 244 31.44 -36.56 25.34
N GLY A 245 30.27 -37.15 25.62
CA GLY A 245 29.83 -37.45 26.97
C GLY A 245 30.33 -38.82 27.43
N ILE A 246 31.65 -39.00 27.47
CA ILE A 246 32.44 -39.89 28.33
C ILE A 246 33.76 -39.16 28.57
#